data_AF-A0A2W6ZFI2-F1
#
_entry.id   AF-A0A2W6ZFI2-F1
#
_cell.length_a   1.000
_cell.length_b   1.000
_cell.length_c   1.000
_cell.angle_alpha   90.00
_cell.angle_beta   90.00
_cell.angle_gamma   90.00
#
_symmetry.space_group_name_H-M   'P 1'
#
loop_
_entity.id
_entity.type
_entity.pdbx_description
1 polymer ?
#
loop_
_entity_poly.entity_id
_entity_poly.type
_entity_poly.pdbx_seq_one_letter_code
_entity_poly.pdbx_strand_id
1 'polypeptide(L)'
;MAIKVDSRNFQICLCLAIATVCFMAIAPTSVAKAKDDAEQPNQKIGNVRTLPSLQTRAKPPLQPETLHLGMLESRFFEYARDNNWAAIATTQRDRYTMHQLQPGGEGLYALPERKLVYVRGFMASIYFENERLVGMRLTADNRDRPMTTKDLLLLVRAWFPDDMLSVIYQVAPSDPRKSVIETLIGTIPKAFEQDLGKVSLPFCRAIVFPSPVPVNTLSTCNLNI
;
A
#
# COMPACT_ATOMS: atom_id res chain seq x y z
N MET A 1 -14.16 8.05 57.71
CA MET A 1 -13.22 9.00 58.35
C MET A 1 -11.93 8.23 58.61
N ALA A 2 -10.76 8.53 58.08
CA ALA A 2 -10.30 9.45 57.05
C ALA A 2 -9.05 8.80 56.43
N ILE A 3 -8.89 8.96 55.12
CA ILE A 3 -7.69 8.61 54.37
C ILE A 3 -6.61 9.63 54.72
N LYS A 4 -5.39 9.16 54.98
CA LYS A 4 -4.21 10.02 55.07
C LYS A 4 -2.98 9.23 54.63
N VAL A 5 -2.45 9.53 53.45
CA VAL A 5 -1.01 9.79 53.24
C VAL A 5 -0.87 10.74 52.04
N ASP A 6 -0.18 11.84 52.32
CA ASP A 6 0.24 12.96 51.47
C ASP A 6 1.13 12.56 50.28
N SER A 7 0.86 13.13 49.11
CA SER A 7 1.58 14.26 48.46
C SER A 7 3.00 13.94 47.95
N ARG A 8 3.19 13.98 46.63
CA ARG A 8 3.81 15.14 45.94
C ARG A 8 3.94 14.89 44.43
N ASN A 9 3.39 15.86 43.70
CA ASN A 9 3.50 16.07 42.27
C ASN A 9 4.95 16.11 41.80
N PHE A 10 5.29 15.28 40.81
CA PHE A 10 6.53 15.40 40.05
C PHE A 10 6.18 15.97 38.67
N GLN A 11 6.32 17.29 38.53
CA GLN A 11 6.04 18.05 37.33
C GLN A 11 7.38 18.46 36.74
N ILE A 12 7.86 17.74 35.72
CA ILE A 12 9.07 18.12 34.98
C ILE A 12 8.67 18.98 33.78
N CYS A 13 9.15 20.22 33.83
CA CYS A 13 9.05 21.25 32.82
C CYS A 13 10.05 20.96 31.69
N LEU A 14 9.58 20.63 30.49
CA LEU A 14 10.43 20.50 29.31
C LEU A 14 10.35 21.79 28.47
N CYS A 15 11.39 22.61 28.57
CA CYS A 15 11.60 23.78 27.71
C CYS A 15 11.98 23.33 26.30
N LEU A 16 11.12 23.56 25.30
CA LEU A 16 11.48 23.40 23.89
C LEU A 16 11.89 24.76 23.31
N ALA A 17 13.13 24.86 22.85
CA ALA A 17 13.65 25.99 22.09
C ALA A 17 13.21 25.87 20.62
N ILE A 18 12.61 26.92 20.08
CA ILE A 18 12.21 27.04 18.67
C ILE A 18 13.39 27.66 17.90
N ALA A 19 14.02 26.88 17.03
CA ALA A 19 15.03 27.40 16.09
C ALA A 19 14.38 27.67 14.73
N THR A 20 14.28 28.96 14.38
CA THR A 20 13.77 29.45 13.11
C THR A 20 14.90 29.39 12.06
N VAL A 21 14.67 28.73 10.92
CA VAL A 21 15.61 28.74 9.79
C VAL A 21 15.03 29.61 8.67
N CYS A 22 15.66 30.76 8.42
CA CYS A 22 15.39 31.64 7.29
C CYS A 22 16.26 31.20 6.10
N PHE A 23 15.63 30.88 4.95
CA PHE A 23 16.34 30.76 3.67
C PHE A 23 16.12 32.04 2.86
N MET A 24 17.20 32.79 2.60
CA MET A 24 17.20 33.86 1.61
C MET A 24 17.34 33.28 0.20
N ALA A 25 16.48 33.74 -0.72
CA ALA A 25 16.59 33.49 -2.14
C ALA A 25 17.66 34.39 -2.76
N ILE A 26 18.56 33.81 -3.56
CA ILE A 26 19.48 34.55 -4.42
C ILE A 26 19.06 34.28 -5.86
N ALA A 27 18.58 35.32 -6.54
CA ALA A 27 18.46 35.36 -7.99
C ALA A 27 19.70 36.03 -8.58
N PRO A 28 20.29 35.50 -9.67
CA PRO A 28 21.09 36.31 -10.57
C PRO A 28 20.36 36.55 -11.89
N THR A 29 20.17 37.83 -12.20
CA THR A 29 19.86 38.36 -13.51
C THR A 29 21.08 38.24 -14.44
N SER A 30 20.87 37.88 -15.71
CA SER A 30 21.77 38.31 -16.79
C SER A 30 20.96 38.73 -18.03
N VAL A 31 21.55 39.66 -18.76
CA VAL A 31 20.96 40.63 -19.70
C VAL A 31 21.50 40.39 -21.11
N ALA A 32 20.64 40.59 -22.13
CA ALA A 32 20.93 40.95 -23.54
C ALA A 32 21.67 39.93 -24.44
N LYS A 33 21.53 39.84 -25.78
CA LYS A 33 20.94 40.70 -26.84
C LYS A 33 20.75 39.89 -28.15
N ALA A 34 19.86 40.40 -29.01
CA ALA A 34 19.63 40.24 -30.48
C ALA A 34 20.87 39.93 -31.36
N LYS A 35 20.84 39.49 -32.64
CA LYS A 35 19.92 39.01 -33.71
C LYS A 35 20.83 38.95 -34.96
N ASP A 36 20.65 38.03 -35.93
CA ASP A 36 20.84 38.28 -37.38
C ASP A 36 20.69 37.00 -38.24
N ASP A 37 19.98 37.19 -39.35
CA ASP A 37 19.66 36.25 -40.43
C ASP A 37 20.74 36.26 -41.53
N ALA A 38 20.98 35.13 -42.20
CA ALA A 38 21.49 35.09 -43.58
C ALA A 38 21.19 33.74 -44.27
N GLU A 39 20.62 33.82 -45.47
CA GLU A 39 20.13 32.73 -46.31
C GLU A 39 21.16 32.16 -47.34
N GLN A 40 20.98 30.86 -47.65
CA GLN A 40 21.17 30.12 -48.93
C GLN A 40 22.57 29.70 -49.49
N PRO A 41 22.68 28.71 -50.43
CA PRO A 41 21.82 27.56 -50.77
C PRO A 41 22.56 26.20 -51.08
N ASN A 42 21.78 25.10 -51.13
CA ASN A 42 21.95 23.84 -51.88
C ASN A 42 23.20 22.93 -51.73
N GLN A 43 23.02 21.76 -51.08
CA GLN A 43 23.50 20.46 -51.61
C GLN A 43 22.66 19.29 -51.03
N LYS A 44 22.02 18.52 -51.91
CA LYS A 44 21.28 17.28 -51.59
C LYS A 44 22.26 16.14 -51.31
N ILE A 45 22.10 15.42 -50.20
CA ILE A 45 22.34 13.97 -50.07
C ILE A 45 21.45 13.48 -48.92
N GLY A 46 20.77 12.36 -49.12
CA GLY A 46 19.62 11.92 -48.33
C GLY A 46 19.89 11.79 -46.83
N ASN A 47 19.25 12.65 -46.05
CA ASN A 47 19.06 12.39 -44.63
C ASN A 47 17.97 11.33 -44.49
N VAL A 48 18.37 10.13 -44.05
CA VAL A 48 17.48 9.12 -43.51
C VAL A 48 16.57 9.81 -42.51
N ARG A 49 15.26 9.76 -42.77
CA ARG A 49 14.24 10.30 -41.87
C ARG A 49 14.30 9.46 -40.58
N THR A 50 15.13 9.85 -39.63
CA THR A 50 15.06 9.33 -38.28
C THR A 50 13.70 9.75 -37.76
N LEU A 51 12.81 8.77 -37.63
CA LEU A 51 11.60 8.93 -36.84
C LEU A 51 12.02 9.50 -35.48
N PRO A 52 11.32 10.50 -34.92
CA PRO A 52 11.61 10.95 -33.57
C PRO A 52 11.63 9.72 -32.67
N SER A 53 12.69 9.60 -31.85
CA SER A 53 12.87 8.49 -30.92
C SER A 53 11.54 8.22 -30.24
N LEU A 54 11.09 6.95 -30.29
CA LEU A 54 9.93 6.42 -29.58
C LEU A 54 9.64 7.30 -28.37
N GLN A 55 8.57 8.11 -28.46
CA GLN A 55 8.05 8.84 -27.31
C GLN A 55 8.05 7.82 -26.17
N THR A 56 8.94 8.01 -25.19
CA THR A 56 8.96 7.20 -23.99
C THR A 56 7.57 7.36 -23.42
N ARG A 57 6.75 6.32 -23.58
CA ARG A 57 5.37 6.27 -23.14
C ARG A 57 5.36 6.89 -21.76
N ALA A 58 4.66 8.03 -21.61
CA ALA A 58 4.64 8.76 -20.36
C ALA A 58 4.48 7.74 -19.23
N LYS A 59 5.46 7.69 -18.31
CA LYS A 59 5.39 6.80 -17.16
C LYS A 59 3.97 6.96 -16.60
N PRO A 60 3.23 5.87 -16.31
CA PRO A 60 2.00 5.98 -15.56
C PRO A 60 2.26 6.92 -14.37
N PRO A 61 1.28 7.73 -13.94
CA PRO A 61 1.45 8.61 -12.77
C PRO A 61 2.15 7.80 -11.69
N LEU A 62 3.24 8.36 -11.13
CA LEU A 62 4.14 7.69 -10.18
C LEU A 62 3.28 6.90 -9.20
N GLN A 63 3.27 5.57 -9.35
CA GLN A 63 2.56 4.75 -8.38
C GLN A 63 3.30 4.93 -7.05
N PRO A 64 2.58 5.04 -5.93
CA PRO A 64 3.21 4.90 -4.62
C PRO A 64 4.05 3.63 -4.59
N GLU A 65 5.07 3.57 -3.73
CA GLU A 65 5.83 2.33 -3.55
C GLU A 65 4.86 1.16 -3.33
N THR A 66 5.01 0.12 -4.14
CA THR A 66 4.14 -1.06 -4.07
C THR A 66 4.69 -2.04 -3.04
N LEU A 67 3.80 -2.81 -2.43
CA LEU A 67 4.18 -3.88 -1.53
C LEU A 67 4.75 -5.06 -2.33
N HIS A 68 5.59 -5.86 -1.67
CA HIS A 68 6.06 -7.14 -2.21
C HIS A 68 6.34 -8.08 -1.04
N LEU A 69 6.13 -9.38 -1.24
CA LEU A 69 6.54 -10.36 -0.24
C LEU A 69 8.07 -10.33 -0.08
N GLY A 70 8.55 -10.45 1.15
CA GLY A 70 9.96 -10.32 1.50
C GLY A 70 10.45 -8.88 1.75
N MET A 71 9.57 -7.88 1.59
CA MET A 71 9.85 -6.47 1.92
C MET A 71 10.32 -6.36 3.38
N LEU A 72 11.38 -5.58 3.60
CA LEU A 72 11.87 -5.30 4.96
C LEU A 72 10.83 -4.53 5.76
N GLU A 73 10.71 -4.85 7.05
CA GLU A 73 9.79 -4.22 7.99
C GLU A 73 9.94 -2.69 8.01
N SER A 74 11.18 -2.18 7.99
CA SER A 74 11.46 -0.75 7.91
C SER A 74 10.88 -0.08 6.66
N ARG A 75 10.98 -0.75 5.49
CA ARG A 75 10.41 -0.27 4.23
C ARG A 75 8.89 -0.31 4.23
N PHE A 76 8.29 -1.34 4.83
CA PHE A 76 6.85 -1.38 5.03
C PHE A 76 6.37 -0.20 5.87
N PHE A 77 7.08 0.14 6.96
CA PHE A 77 6.70 1.28 7.80
C PHE A 77 6.94 2.65 7.15
N GLU A 78 7.92 2.77 6.24
CA GLU A 78 8.05 3.93 5.36
C GLU A 78 6.77 4.09 4.51
N TYR A 79 6.37 3.04 3.80
CA TYR A 79 5.14 3.01 3.02
C TYR A 79 3.90 3.36 3.88
N ALA A 80 3.75 2.71 5.04
CA ALA A 80 2.60 2.89 5.91
C ALA A 80 2.49 4.34 6.41
N ARG A 81 3.62 4.93 6.82
CA ARG A 81 3.69 6.34 7.25
C ARG A 81 3.34 7.30 6.12
N ASP A 82 3.91 7.10 4.93
CA ASP A 82 3.67 7.98 3.78
C ASP A 82 2.20 7.96 3.34
N ASN A 83 1.49 6.86 3.63
CA ASN A 83 0.06 6.69 3.35
C ASN A 83 -0.84 6.90 4.58
N ASN A 84 -0.33 7.46 5.68
CA ASN A 84 -1.08 7.78 6.91
C ASN A 84 -1.76 6.57 7.58
N TRP A 85 -1.14 5.40 7.54
CA TRP A 85 -1.63 4.24 8.28
C TRP A 85 -1.38 4.42 9.77
N ALA A 86 -2.41 4.17 10.58
CA ALA A 86 -2.34 4.28 12.04
C ALA A 86 -2.03 2.92 12.67
N ALA A 87 -0.94 2.83 13.43
CA ALA A 87 -0.61 1.64 14.21
C ALA A 87 -1.56 1.47 15.41
N ILE A 88 -1.92 0.23 15.73
CA ILE A 88 -2.87 -0.10 16.79
C ILE A 88 -2.24 -1.01 17.83
N ALA A 89 -1.63 -2.10 17.38
CA ALA A 89 -1.03 -3.08 18.25
C ALA A 89 0.14 -3.76 17.56
N THR A 90 1.09 -4.24 18.37
CA THR A 90 2.18 -5.09 17.92
C THR A 90 2.22 -6.31 18.83
N THR A 91 2.29 -7.50 18.22
CA THR A 91 2.44 -8.76 18.92
C THR A 91 3.66 -9.48 18.37
N GLN A 92 4.58 -9.86 19.26
CA GLN A 92 5.78 -10.62 18.91
C GLN A 92 5.66 -12.05 19.45
N ARG A 93 5.99 -13.05 18.62
CA ARG A 93 6.03 -14.47 18.96
C ARG A 93 7.27 -15.10 18.35
N ASP A 94 8.31 -15.32 19.16
CA ASP A 94 9.60 -15.85 18.71
C ASP A 94 10.18 -15.00 17.56
N ARG A 95 10.45 -15.61 16.39
CA ARG A 95 10.96 -14.94 15.19
C ARG A 95 9.91 -14.18 14.37
N TYR A 96 8.66 -14.17 14.82
CA TYR A 96 7.55 -13.55 14.10
C TYR A 96 7.04 -12.30 14.80
N THR A 97 6.73 -11.29 14.00
CA THR A 97 6.11 -10.05 14.46
C THR A 97 4.82 -9.81 13.69
N MET A 98 3.76 -9.43 14.39
CA MET A 98 2.50 -9.01 13.78
C MET A 98 2.22 -7.57 14.20
N HIS A 99 2.03 -6.69 13.21
CA HIS A 99 1.56 -5.33 13.44
C HIS A 99 0.13 -5.19 12.96
N GLN A 100 -0.74 -4.68 13.82
CA GLN A 100 -2.09 -4.32 13.46
C GLN A 100 -2.13 -2.82 13.15
N LEU A 101 -2.60 -2.48 11.95
CA LEU A 101 -2.72 -1.11 11.46
C LEU A 101 -4.11 -0.84 10.88
N GLN A 102 -4.52 0.41 10.94
CA GLN A 102 -5.65 0.97 10.20
C GLN A 102 -5.10 1.72 8.98
N PRO A 103 -5.45 1.32 7.74
CA PRO A 103 -5.08 2.07 6.55
C PRO A 103 -5.64 3.49 6.51
N GLY A 104 -4.93 4.39 5.81
CA GLY A 104 -5.28 5.80 5.69
C GLY A 104 -6.35 6.10 4.62
N GLY A 105 -6.66 5.15 3.73
CA GLY A 105 -7.65 5.34 2.68
C GLY A 105 -7.08 5.81 1.35
N GLU A 106 -5.77 5.62 1.13
CA GLU A 106 -5.08 6.00 -0.10
C GLU A 106 -5.67 5.31 -1.33
N GLY A 107 -5.53 5.95 -2.49
CA GLY A 107 -5.97 5.41 -3.77
C GLY A 107 -4.80 4.76 -4.52
N LEU A 108 -4.96 3.49 -4.91
CA LEU A 108 -3.98 2.74 -5.70
C LEU A 108 -4.55 2.38 -7.07
N TYR A 109 -3.68 2.27 -8.07
CA TYR A 109 -4.08 1.91 -9.43
C TYR A 109 -3.69 0.46 -9.74
N ALA A 110 -4.69 -0.42 -9.86
CA ALA A 110 -4.49 -1.80 -10.28
C ALA A 110 -4.15 -1.85 -11.78
N LEU A 111 -3.00 -2.44 -12.12
CA LEU A 111 -2.56 -2.66 -13.49
C LEU A 111 -3.14 -3.99 -14.05
N PRO A 112 -3.30 -4.13 -15.38
CA PRO A 112 -2.99 -3.14 -16.43
C PRO A 112 -4.09 -2.09 -16.67
N GLU A 113 -5.33 -2.32 -16.22
CA GLU A 113 -6.48 -1.45 -16.56
C GLU A 113 -6.45 -0.07 -15.90
N ARG A 114 -5.51 0.16 -14.98
CA ARG A 114 -5.39 1.38 -14.15
C ARG A 114 -6.69 1.70 -13.44
N LYS A 115 -7.34 0.67 -12.90
CA LYS A 115 -8.54 0.85 -12.09
C LYS A 115 -8.14 1.36 -10.72
N LEU A 116 -8.71 2.50 -10.33
CA LEU A 116 -8.52 3.08 -9.01
C LEU A 116 -9.27 2.22 -7.98
N VAL A 117 -8.57 1.83 -6.92
CA VAL A 117 -9.09 1.13 -5.75
C VAL A 117 -8.59 1.83 -4.49
N TYR A 118 -9.46 1.96 -3.49
CA TYR A 118 -9.12 2.64 -2.24
C TYR A 118 -8.77 1.64 -1.16
N VAL A 119 -7.72 1.94 -0.39
CA VAL A 119 -7.22 1.11 0.70
C VAL A 119 -8.02 1.40 1.98
N ARG A 120 -9.25 0.90 2.07
CA ARG A 120 -10.17 1.18 3.17
C ARG A 120 -11.17 0.05 3.41
N GLY A 121 -11.96 0.14 4.48
CA GLY A 121 -12.98 -0.86 4.81
C GLY A 121 -12.48 -2.06 5.63
N PHE A 122 -11.24 -2.03 6.12
CA PHE A 122 -10.64 -3.12 6.88
C PHE A 122 -9.58 -2.65 7.88
N MET A 123 -9.31 -3.51 8.86
CA MET A 123 -8.11 -3.53 9.67
C MET A 123 -7.08 -4.47 9.02
N ALA A 124 -5.80 -4.10 9.05
CA ALA A 124 -4.74 -4.92 8.48
C ALA A 124 -3.81 -5.46 9.59
N SER A 125 -3.66 -6.77 9.67
CA SER A 125 -2.60 -7.44 10.44
C SER A 125 -1.49 -7.85 9.49
N ILE A 126 -0.30 -7.30 9.69
CA ILE A 126 0.87 -7.46 8.82
C ILE A 126 1.86 -8.36 9.52
N TYR A 127 2.25 -9.45 8.87
CA TYR A 127 3.10 -10.49 9.46
C TYR A 127 4.50 -10.44 8.89
N PHE A 128 5.47 -10.44 9.79
CA PHE A 128 6.89 -10.48 9.49
C PHE A 128 7.52 -11.74 10.08
N GLU A 129 8.46 -12.33 9.35
CA GLU A 129 9.36 -13.38 9.81
C GLU A 129 10.79 -12.90 9.58
N ASN A 130 11.61 -12.85 10.63
CA ASN A 130 12.98 -12.30 10.55
C ASN A 130 13.00 -10.93 9.83
N GLU A 131 12.12 -10.01 10.24
CA GLU A 131 11.99 -8.64 9.70
C GLU A 131 11.53 -8.56 8.23
N ARG A 132 11.06 -9.66 7.63
CA ARG A 132 10.56 -9.67 6.25
C ARG A 132 9.08 -9.97 6.18
N LEU A 133 8.37 -9.18 5.38
CA LEU A 133 6.93 -9.33 5.14
C LEU A 133 6.64 -10.71 4.53
N VAL A 134 5.89 -11.55 5.24
CA VAL A 134 5.51 -12.88 4.76
C VAL A 134 4.04 -12.98 4.39
N GLY A 135 3.20 -12.12 4.96
CA GLY A 135 1.77 -12.12 4.67
C GLY A 135 1.01 -11.00 5.36
N MET A 136 -0.27 -10.91 5.01
CA MET A 136 -1.21 -9.95 5.57
C MET A 136 -2.55 -10.63 5.81
N ARG A 137 -3.23 -10.21 6.87
CA ARG A 137 -4.63 -10.54 7.11
C ARG A 137 -5.44 -9.26 7.15
N LEU A 138 -6.55 -9.25 6.42
CA LEU A 138 -7.51 -8.14 6.43
C LEU A 138 -8.79 -8.61 7.11
N THR A 139 -9.31 -7.83 8.04
CA THR A 139 -10.61 -8.07 8.68
C THR A 139 -11.48 -6.85 8.52
N ALA A 140 -12.76 -7.03 8.19
CA ALA A 140 -13.69 -5.93 7.96
C ALA A 140 -13.70 -4.92 9.13
N ASP A 141 -13.66 -3.63 8.80
CA ASP A 141 -13.88 -2.56 9.77
C ASP A 141 -15.34 -2.10 9.71
N ASN A 142 -16.09 -2.35 10.79
CA ASN A 142 -17.51 -2.03 10.88
C ASN A 142 -17.82 -0.53 10.84
N ARG A 143 -16.80 0.34 10.94
CA ARG A 143 -16.93 1.80 10.85
C ARG A 143 -16.98 2.31 9.41
N ASP A 144 -16.63 1.47 8.43
CA ASP A 144 -16.52 1.85 7.04
C ASP A 144 -17.28 0.89 6.12
N ARG A 145 -17.43 1.27 4.85
CA ARG A 145 -18.09 0.43 3.86
C ARG A 145 -17.29 -0.87 3.67
N PRO A 146 -17.94 -2.04 3.76
CA PRO A 146 -17.28 -3.31 3.51
C PRO A 146 -16.72 -3.41 2.09
N MET A 147 -15.54 -4.01 1.97
CA MET A 147 -14.88 -4.27 0.69
C MET A 147 -15.57 -5.42 -0.05
N THR A 148 -15.81 -5.25 -1.35
CA THR A 148 -16.33 -6.36 -2.18
C THR A 148 -15.20 -7.29 -2.61
N THR A 149 -15.51 -8.52 -3.03
CA THR A 149 -14.50 -9.44 -3.59
C THR A 149 -13.76 -8.82 -4.79
N LYS A 150 -14.46 -8.05 -5.63
CA LYS A 150 -13.83 -7.40 -6.80
C LYS A 150 -12.82 -6.34 -6.35
N ASP A 151 -13.20 -5.53 -5.38
CA ASP A 151 -12.31 -4.49 -4.84
C ASP A 151 -11.10 -5.13 -4.15
N LEU A 152 -11.30 -6.23 -3.43
CA LEU A 152 -10.22 -7.00 -2.83
C LEU A 152 -9.18 -7.46 -3.86
N LEU A 153 -9.61 -8.10 -4.95
CA LEU A 153 -8.67 -8.63 -5.94
C LEU A 153 -7.93 -7.50 -6.67
N LEU A 154 -8.60 -6.38 -6.94
CA LEU A 154 -7.96 -5.18 -7.49
C LEU A 154 -6.96 -4.57 -6.49
N LEU A 155 -7.30 -4.54 -5.21
CA LEU A 155 -6.43 -4.02 -4.16
C LEU A 155 -5.17 -4.88 -4.01
N VAL A 156 -5.31 -6.20 -3.90
CA VAL A 156 -4.16 -7.12 -3.86
C VAL A 156 -3.28 -6.93 -5.09
N ARG A 157 -3.89 -6.76 -6.26
CA ARG A 157 -3.15 -6.52 -7.50
C ARG A 157 -2.41 -5.17 -7.52
N ALA A 158 -2.99 -4.15 -6.91
CA ALA A 158 -2.40 -2.83 -6.84
C ALA A 158 -1.25 -2.78 -5.82
N TRP A 159 -1.38 -3.50 -4.70
CA TRP A 159 -0.31 -3.65 -3.72
C TRP A 159 0.83 -4.52 -4.23
N PHE A 160 0.52 -5.67 -4.84
CA PHE A 160 1.50 -6.69 -5.24
C PHE A 160 1.44 -6.89 -6.77
N PRO A 161 1.91 -5.92 -7.58
CA PRO A 161 1.73 -5.96 -9.03
C PRO A 161 2.56 -7.07 -9.71
N ASP A 162 3.64 -7.52 -9.06
CA ASP A 162 4.65 -8.43 -9.62
C ASP A 162 4.58 -9.84 -9.02
N ASP A 163 3.81 -10.04 -7.96
CA ASP A 163 3.69 -11.34 -7.29
C ASP A 163 2.49 -12.16 -7.81
N MET A 164 2.67 -13.48 -7.89
CA MET A 164 1.56 -14.41 -8.03
C MET A 164 1.10 -14.85 -6.64
N LEU A 165 -0.13 -14.49 -6.26
CA LEU A 165 -0.62 -14.66 -4.90
C LEU A 165 -1.88 -15.54 -4.84
N SER A 166 -1.89 -16.48 -3.90
CA SER A 166 -3.12 -17.14 -3.47
C SER A 166 -3.79 -16.28 -2.40
N VAL A 167 -4.92 -15.69 -2.74
CA VAL A 167 -5.75 -14.91 -1.81
C VAL A 167 -6.85 -15.80 -1.27
N ILE A 168 -6.90 -15.98 0.04
CA ILE A 168 -7.94 -16.75 0.72
C ILE A 168 -8.86 -15.76 1.44
N TYR A 169 -10.18 -15.85 1.27
CA TYR A 169 -11.12 -14.88 1.84
C TYR A 169 -12.47 -15.49 2.21
N GLN A 170 -13.15 -14.89 3.18
CA GLN A 170 -14.52 -15.24 3.57
C GLN A 170 -15.48 -14.14 3.12
N VAL A 171 -16.70 -14.53 2.76
CA VAL A 171 -17.74 -13.62 2.25
C VAL A 171 -18.99 -13.75 3.11
N ALA A 172 -19.66 -12.62 3.38
CA ALA A 172 -20.96 -12.63 4.04
C ALA A 172 -22.01 -13.32 3.14
N PRO A 173 -22.62 -14.44 3.56
CA PRO A 173 -23.51 -15.23 2.70
C PRO A 173 -24.83 -14.53 2.38
N SER A 174 -25.32 -13.68 3.29
CA SER A 174 -26.57 -12.94 3.13
C SER A 174 -26.42 -11.63 2.34
N ASP A 175 -25.19 -11.24 1.99
CA ASP A 175 -24.96 -9.98 1.29
C ASP A 175 -24.95 -10.17 -0.24
N PRO A 176 -25.90 -9.57 -0.99
CA PRO A 176 -25.92 -9.62 -2.44
C PRO A 176 -24.66 -9.00 -3.07
N ARG A 177 -23.95 -8.13 -2.36
CA ARG A 177 -22.71 -7.50 -2.82
C ARG A 177 -21.46 -8.35 -2.58
N LYS A 178 -21.60 -9.48 -1.89
CA LYS A 178 -20.49 -10.38 -1.54
C LYS A 178 -19.38 -9.62 -0.80
N SER A 179 -19.75 -8.92 0.28
CA SER A 179 -18.79 -8.24 1.14
C SER A 179 -17.84 -9.23 1.80
N VAL A 180 -16.57 -8.89 1.77
CA VAL A 180 -15.47 -9.64 2.37
C VAL A 180 -15.45 -9.41 3.87
N ILE A 181 -15.35 -10.49 4.63
CA ILE A 181 -15.29 -10.46 6.10
C ILE A 181 -13.85 -10.58 6.57
N GLU A 182 -13.13 -11.55 6.01
CA GLU A 182 -11.75 -11.86 6.36
C GLU A 182 -10.98 -12.21 5.10
N THR A 183 -9.71 -11.84 5.04
CA THR A 183 -8.81 -12.19 3.93
C THR A 183 -7.43 -12.51 4.46
N LEU A 184 -6.78 -13.51 3.86
CA LEU A 184 -5.41 -13.92 4.07
C LEU A 184 -4.66 -13.77 2.73
N ILE A 185 -3.54 -13.06 2.77
CA ILE A 185 -2.66 -12.76 1.64
C ILE A 185 -1.26 -13.24 2.01
N GLY A 186 -0.62 -14.02 1.13
CA GLY A 186 0.69 -14.61 1.41
C GLY A 186 0.60 -15.70 2.49
N THR A 187 1.65 -15.82 3.29
CA THR A 187 1.77 -16.85 4.33
C THR A 187 1.48 -16.24 5.70
N ILE A 188 0.48 -16.80 6.39
CA ILE A 188 0.24 -16.46 7.80
C ILE A 188 1.08 -17.41 8.67
N PRO A 189 1.94 -16.90 9.56
CA PRO A 189 2.73 -17.77 10.42
C PRO A 189 1.84 -18.64 11.32
N LYS A 190 2.20 -19.93 11.48
CA LYS A 190 1.49 -20.88 12.35
C LYS A 190 1.29 -20.37 13.76
N ALA A 191 2.24 -19.58 14.25
CA ALA A 191 2.17 -18.94 15.56
C ALA A 191 0.91 -18.08 15.73
N PHE A 192 0.26 -17.61 14.66
CA PHE A 192 -0.94 -16.76 14.67
C PHE A 192 -2.19 -17.43 14.12
N GLU A 193 -2.16 -18.72 13.76
CA GLU A 193 -3.32 -19.41 13.17
C GLU A 193 -4.55 -19.44 14.09
N GLN A 194 -4.33 -19.50 15.41
CA GLN A 194 -5.41 -19.47 16.41
C GLN A 194 -6.24 -18.18 16.36
N ASP A 195 -5.71 -17.11 15.76
CA ASP A 195 -6.41 -15.84 15.65
C ASP A 195 -7.34 -15.79 14.43
N LEU A 196 -7.25 -16.75 13.50
CA LEU A 196 -7.95 -16.80 12.21
C LEU A 196 -9.36 -17.39 12.31
N GLY A 197 -10.22 -17.10 11.31
CA GLY A 197 -11.45 -17.86 11.07
C GLY A 197 -12.44 -17.82 12.24
N LYS A 198 -12.47 -16.71 12.99
CA LYS A 198 -13.39 -16.52 14.13
C LYS A 198 -14.87 -16.58 13.70
N VAL A 199 -15.13 -16.45 12.40
CA VAL A 199 -16.44 -16.60 11.79
C VAL A 199 -16.50 -17.97 11.11
N SER A 200 -17.48 -18.79 11.47
CA SER A 200 -17.71 -20.13 10.91
C SER A 200 -18.28 -20.08 9.48
N LEU A 201 -17.53 -19.48 8.56
CA LEU A 201 -17.87 -19.36 7.14
C LEU A 201 -16.82 -20.10 6.29
N PRO A 202 -17.22 -20.64 5.12
CA PRO A 202 -16.27 -21.26 4.20
C PRO A 202 -15.26 -20.23 3.68
N PHE A 203 -14.03 -20.69 3.46
CA PHE A 203 -13.01 -19.89 2.80
C PHE A 203 -13.06 -20.10 1.29
N CYS A 204 -13.02 -19.00 0.56
CA CYS A 204 -12.83 -18.95 -0.87
C CYS A 204 -11.35 -18.70 -1.17
N ARG A 205 -10.85 -19.32 -2.23
CA ARG A 205 -9.50 -19.07 -2.75
C ARG A 205 -9.60 -18.51 -4.16
N ALA A 206 -8.85 -17.45 -4.41
CA ALA A 206 -8.59 -16.91 -5.73
C ALA A 206 -7.08 -16.79 -5.96
N ILE A 207 -6.64 -17.02 -7.20
CA ILE A 207 -5.26 -16.78 -7.60
C ILE A 207 -5.19 -15.45 -8.33
N VAL A 208 -4.37 -14.53 -7.82
CA VAL A 208 -4.07 -13.24 -8.45
C VAL A 208 -2.75 -13.38 -9.19
N PHE A 209 -2.80 -13.22 -10.51
CA PHE A 209 -1.63 -13.24 -11.37
C PHE A 209 -1.00 -11.84 -11.48
N PRO A 210 0.32 -11.74 -11.69
CA PRO A 210 1.02 -10.48 -11.85
C PRO A 210 0.70 -9.79 -13.18
N SER A 211 1.21 -8.57 -13.34
CA SER A 211 1.00 -7.77 -14.56
C SER A 211 1.71 -8.34 -15.76
N PRO A 212 1.09 -8.30 -16.96
CA PRO A 212 -0.16 -7.61 -17.34
C PRO A 212 -1.41 -8.52 -17.38
N VAL A 213 -1.45 -9.64 -16.65
CA VAL A 213 -2.62 -10.53 -16.69
C VAL A 213 -3.85 -9.83 -16.09
N PRO A 214 -5.00 -9.79 -16.79
CA PRO A 214 -6.23 -9.21 -16.25
C PRO A 214 -6.68 -9.96 -15.00
N VAL A 215 -7.25 -9.22 -14.05
CA VAL A 215 -7.84 -9.82 -12.85
C VAL A 215 -9.10 -10.61 -13.26
N ASN A 216 -8.95 -11.93 -13.34
CA ASN A 216 -10.05 -12.86 -13.58
C ASN A 216 -10.51 -13.50 -12.26
N THR A 217 -11.81 -13.63 -12.09
CA THR A 217 -12.42 -14.24 -10.91
C THR A 217 -12.58 -15.75 -11.10
N LEU A 218 -11.50 -16.51 -10.95
CA LEU A 218 -11.60 -17.95 -10.67
C LEU A 218 -11.51 -18.13 -9.16
N SER A 219 -12.68 -18.21 -8.51
CA SER A 219 -12.79 -18.42 -7.06
C SER A 219 -13.42 -19.78 -6.80
N THR A 220 -12.78 -20.58 -5.96
CA THR A 220 -13.35 -21.81 -5.41
C THR A 220 -13.59 -21.63 -3.92
N CYS A 221 -14.78 -21.94 -3.43
CA CYS A 221 -15.13 -21.83 -2.00
C CYS A 221 -15.27 -23.22 -1.41
N ASN A 222 -14.46 -23.52 -0.40
CA ASN A 222 -14.43 -24.80 0.30
C ASN A 222 -14.68 -24.58 1.80
N LEU A 223 -15.31 -25.56 2.43
CA LEU A 223 -15.56 -25.55 3.88
C LEU A 223 -14.31 -25.85 4.71
N ASN A 224 -13.25 -26.38 4.10
CA ASN A 224 -12.00 -26.74 4.76
C ASN A 224 -10.85 -25.85 4.24
N ILE A 225 -10.07 -25.29 5.17
CA ILE A 225 -8.75 -24.67 4.90
C ILE A 225 -7.68 -25.75 4.95
#